data_AF-A0A0S7X6W1-F1
#
_entry.id   AF-A0A0S7X6W1-F1
#
_cell.length_a   1.000
_cell.length_b   1.000
_cell.length_c   1.000
_cell.angle_alpha   90.00
_cell.angle_beta   90.00
_cell.angle_gamma   90.00
#
_symmetry.space_group_name_H-M   'P 1'
#
loop_
_entity.id
_entity.type
_entity.pdbx_description
1 polymer ?
#
loop_
_entity_poly.entity_id
_entity_poly.type
_entity_poly.pdbx_seq_one_letter_code
_entity_poly.pdbx_strand_id
1 'polypeptide(L)'
;MSSGLTSCPSCGEHLAITRLSCSECGLSIEGKFTNSRFALLSPEQQRFAEVFIKARGNIKEVEKELDLSYPTVRKKLDDLVTGLGYAVKASEDRKREV
;
A
#
# COMPACT_ATOMS: atom_id res chain seq x y z
N MET A 1 11.28 -12.26 -3.01
CA MET A 1 10.23 -12.50 -2.01
C MET A 1 8.95 -12.77 -2.78
N SER A 2 8.41 -13.99 -2.69
CA SER A 2 7.20 -14.38 -3.42
C SER A 2 5.99 -13.69 -2.78
N SER A 3 5.30 -12.85 -3.54
CA SER A 3 4.09 -12.15 -3.11
C SER A 3 3.08 -13.16 -2.57
N GLY A 4 2.76 -13.07 -1.28
CA GLY A 4 1.76 -13.92 -0.65
C GLY A 4 0.40 -13.76 -1.32
N LEU A 5 -0.38 -14.84 -1.40
CA LEU A 5 -1.76 -14.79 -1.84
C LEU A 5 -2.58 -14.08 -0.76
N THR A 6 -2.91 -12.80 -0.98
CA THR A 6 -3.78 -12.00 -0.10
C THR A 6 -5.24 -12.02 -0.54
N SER A 7 -5.52 -12.61 -1.70
CA SER A 7 -6.86 -12.76 -2.29
C SER A 7 -7.12 -14.21 -2.68
N CYS A 8 -8.37 -14.65 -2.53
CA CYS A 8 -8.83 -15.99 -2.85
C CYS A 8 -8.92 -16.14 -4.37
N PRO A 9 -8.20 -17.07 -5.01
CA PRO A 9 -8.25 -17.24 -6.46
C PRO A 9 -9.63 -17.72 -6.98
N SER A 10 -10.50 -18.22 -6.09
CA SER A 10 -11.83 -18.70 -6.46
C SER A 10 -12.92 -17.63 -6.42
N CYS A 11 -12.84 -16.66 -5.49
CA CYS A 11 -13.90 -15.67 -5.29
C CYS A 11 -13.42 -14.22 -5.22
N GLY A 12 -12.10 -13.98 -5.21
CA GLY A 12 -11.52 -12.65 -5.09
C GLY A 12 -11.52 -12.06 -3.68
N GLU A 13 -12.20 -12.68 -2.71
CA GLU A 13 -12.24 -12.23 -1.31
C GLU A 13 -10.87 -12.29 -0.63
N HIS A 14 -10.68 -11.48 0.41
CA HIS A 14 -9.43 -11.46 1.16
C HIS A 14 -9.19 -12.75 1.94
N LEU A 15 -7.99 -13.33 1.79
CA LEU A 15 -7.57 -14.49 2.58
C LEU A 15 -7.14 -14.05 3.97
N ALA A 16 -7.60 -14.73 5.02
CA ALA A 16 -7.12 -14.53 6.38
C ALA A 16 -5.87 -15.37 6.65
N ILE A 17 -4.90 -14.82 7.37
CA ILE A 17 -3.78 -15.59 7.89
C ILE A 17 -4.31 -16.45 9.05
N THR A 18 -4.12 -17.76 8.97
CA THR A 18 -4.62 -18.71 9.99
C THR A 18 -3.53 -19.40 10.80
N ARG A 19 -2.29 -19.36 10.32
CA ARG A 19 -1.13 -19.98 10.97
C ARG A 19 0.12 -19.15 10.73
N LEU A 20 0.87 -18.88 11.80
CA LEU A 20 2.22 -18.31 11.75
C LEU A 20 3.20 -19.40 12.20
N SER A 21 4.30 -19.56 11.48
CA SER A 21 5.33 -20.55 11.80
C SER A 21 6.69 -19.87 11.90
N CYS A 22 7.40 -20.10 13.00
CA CYS A 22 8.78 -19.67 13.17
C CYS A 22 9.73 -20.66 12.49
N SER A 23 10.56 -20.16 11.57
CA SER A 23 11.55 -20.99 10.86
C SER A 23 12.69 -21.48 11.75
N GLU A 24 12.98 -20.77 12.84
CA GLU A 24 14.13 -21.06 13.71
C GLU A 24 13.80 -22.10 14.78
N CYS A 25 12.66 -21.97 15.47
CA CYS A 25 12.30 -22.85 16.59
C CYS A 25 11.11 -23.77 16.31
N GLY A 26 10.49 -23.67 15.13
CA GLY A 26 9.35 -24.51 14.74
C GLY A 26 8.03 -24.16 15.45
N LEU A 27 8.01 -23.16 16.33
CA LEU A 27 6.79 -22.70 16.99
C LEU A 27 5.74 -22.35 15.93
N SER A 28 4.58 -22.99 16.03
CA SER A 28 3.43 -22.70 15.18
C SER A 28 2.29 -22.16 16.05
N ILE A 29 1.76 -21.01 15.64
CA ILE A 29 0.67 -20.33 16.31
C ILE A 29 -0.52 -20.33 15.36
N GLU A 30 -1.63 -20.93 15.78
CA GLU A 30 -2.87 -20.97 15.03
C GLU A 30 -3.89 -20.00 15.61
N GLY A 31 -4.63 -19.32 14.74
CA GLY A 31 -5.61 -18.32 15.13
C GLY A 31 -6.10 -17.53 13.94
N LYS A 32 -7.08 -16.66 14.14
CA LYS A 32 -7.50 -15.72 13.09
C LYS A 32 -6.66 -14.46 13.21
N PHE A 33 -5.73 -14.26 12.29
CA PHE A 33 -4.89 -13.07 12.25
C PHE A 33 -5.40 -12.11 11.17
N THR A 34 -5.38 -10.83 11.49
CA THR A 34 -5.66 -9.77 10.51
C THR A 34 -4.41 -9.52 9.67
N ASN A 35 -4.57 -9.46 8.35
CA ASN A 35 -3.54 -8.91 7.48
C ASN A 35 -3.21 -7.47 7.88
N SER A 36 -1.94 -7.07 7.73
CA SER A 36 -1.61 -5.66 7.82
C SER A 36 -2.37 -4.89 6.74
N ARG A 37 -2.73 -3.63 7.00
CA ARG A 37 -3.41 -2.80 5.98
C ARG A 37 -2.59 -2.67 4.70
N PHE A 38 -1.26 -2.75 4.80
CA PHE A 38 -0.35 -2.76 3.66
C PHE A 38 -0.42 -4.04 2.83
N ALA A 39 -0.70 -5.19 3.45
CA ALA A 39 -0.88 -6.45 2.72
C ALA A 39 -2.19 -6.47 1.91
N LEU A 40 -3.16 -5.61 2.25
CA LEU A 40 -4.41 -5.46 1.51
C LEU A 40 -4.31 -4.46 0.33
N LEU A 41 -3.22 -3.71 0.23
CA LEU A 41 -2.98 -2.80 -0.88
C LEU A 41 -2.77 -3.56 -2.19
N SER A 42 -3.18 -2.95 -3.30
CA SER A 42 -2.87 -3.49 -4.63
C SER A 42 -1.35 -3.51 -4.87
N PRO A 43 -0.84 -4.36 -5.78
CA PRO A 43 0.59 -4.38 -6.11
C PRO A 43 1.14 -3.01 -6.55
N GLU A 44 0.31 -2.21 -7.23
CA GLU A 44 0.66 -0.86 -7.64
C GLU A 44 0.77 0.10 -6.45
N GLN A 45 -0.18 0.03 -5.50
CA GLN A 45 -0.15 0.82 -4.28
C GLN A 45 1.04 0.45 -3.38
N GLN A 46 1.37 -0.85 -3.29
CA GLN A 46 2.56 -1.32 -2.56
C GLN A 46 3.84 -0.76 -3.17
N ARG A 47 3.99 -0.85 -4.50
CA ARG A 47 5.14 -0.29 -5.22
C ARG A 47 5.25 1.23 -5.01
N PHE A 48 4.12 1.95 -5.08
CA PHE A 48 4.11 3.39 -4.83
C PHE A 48 4.51 3.71 -3.38
N ALA A 49 4.01 2.96 -2.40
CA ALA A 49 4.37 3.14 -0.99
C ALA A 49 5.87 2.93 -0.74
N GLU A 50 6.47 1.91 -1.32
CA GLU A 50 7.93 1.65 -1.23
C GLU A 50 8.74 2.84 -1.75
N VAL A 51 8.41 3.35 -2.94
CA VAL A 51 9.10 4.49 -3.55
C VAL A 51 8.88 5.76 -2.74
N PHE A 52 7.65 6.01 -2.28
CA PHE A 52 7.34 7.17 -1.46
C PHE A 52 8.12 7.17 -0.13
N ILE A 53 8.22 6.02 0.53
CA ILE A 53 9.00 5.86 1.77
C ILE A 53 10.51 6.01 1.49
N LYS A 54 11.01 5.41 0.40
CA LYS A 54 12.42 5.55 -0.02
C LYS A 54 12.80 7.01 -0.27
N ALA A 55 11.89 7.78 -0.87
CA ALA A 55 12.01 9.22 -1.06
C ALA A 55 11.74 10.05 0.21
N ARG A 56 11.52 9.41 1.38
CA ARG A 56 11.20 10.07 2.66
C ARG A 56 10.01 11.03 2.58
N GLY A 57 9.04 10.72 1.70
CA GLY A 57 7.87 11.55 1.42
C GLY A 57 8.14 12.78 0.55
N ASN A 58 9.32 12.92 -0.05
CA ASN A 58 9.63 14.02 -0.95
C ASN A 58 8.97 13.81 -2.33
N ILE A 59 7.87 14.52 -2.58
CA ILE A 59 7.09 14.41 -3.82
C ILE A 59 7.97 14.64 -5.06
N LYS A 60 8.91 15.60 -5.03
CA LYS A 60 9.78 15.88 -6.18
C LYS A 60 10.76 14.75 -6.49
N GLU A 61 11.19 14.02 -5.47
CA GLU A 61 12.02 12.83 -5.67
C GLU A 61 11.19 11.68 -6.26
N VAL A 62 9.94 11.51 -5.79
CA VAL A 62 9.01 10.52 -6.33
C VAL A 62 8.65 10.81 -7.78
N GLU A 63 8.39 12.07 -8.14
CA GLU A 63 8.16 12.51 -9.53
C GLU A 63 9.31 12.07 -10.44
N LYS A 64 10.56 12.30 -10.01
CA LYS A 64 11.77 11.92 -10.77
C LYS A 64 11.96 10.41 -10.84
N GLU A 65 11.71 9.69 -9.76
CA GLU A 65 11.94 8.24 -9.70
C GLU A 65 10.89 7.45 -10.50
N LEU A 66 9.66 7.96 -10.58
CA LEU A 66 8.56 7.32 -11.31
C LEU A 66 8.28 7.92 -12.70
N ASP A 67 8.98 9.01 -13.08
CA ASP A 67 8.72 9.80 -14.29
C ASP A 67 7.25 10.24 -14.40
N LEU A 68 6.74 10.82 -13.31
CA LEU A 68 5.34 11.24 -13.18
C LEU A 68 5.26 12.74 -12.89
N SER A 69 4.18 13.36 -13.36
CA SER A 69 3.85 14.73 -13.01
C SER A 69 3.35 14.84 -11.55
N TYR A 70 3.58 16.00 -10.93
CA TYR A 70 3.10 16.34 -9.58
C TYR A 70 1.63 15.97 -9.33
N PRO A 71 0.67 16.30 -10.23
CA PRO A 71 -0.74 15.94 -10.01
C PRO A 71 -0.94 14.42 -9.98
N THR A 72 -0.17 13.68 -10.77
CA THR A 72 -0.25 12.22 -10.83
C THR A 72 0.29 11.59 -9.55
N VAL A 73 1.43 12.09 -9.04
CA VAL A 73 1.99 11.61 -7.76
C VAL A 73 1.05 11.90 -6.60
N ARG A 74 0.43 13.09 -6.56
CA ARG A 74 -0.57 13.40 -5.54
C ARG A 74 -1.80 12.50 -5.62
N LYS A 75 -2.33 12.26 -6.82
CA LYS A 75 -3.46 11.34 -7.01
C LYS A 75 -3.11 9.93 -6.51
N LYS A 76 -1.91 9.43 -6.84
CA LYS A 76 -1.44 8.12 -6.35
C LYS A 76 -1.28 8.09 -4.82
N LEU A 77 -0.87 9.19 -4.21
CA LEU A 77 -0.79 9.31 -2.75
C LEU A 77 -2.19 9.27 -2.11
N ASP A 78 -3.16 9.99 -2.69
CA ASP A 78 -4.55 9.97 -2.25
C ASP A 78 -5.16 8.57 -2.38
N ASP A 79 -4.89 7.89 -3.51
CA ASP A 79 -5.31 6.51 -3.76
C ASP A 79 -4.67 5.53 -2.73
N LEU A 80 -3.40 5.73 -2.37
CA LEU A 80 -2.71 4.94 -1.33
C LEU A 80 -3.31 5.18 0.06
N VAL A 81 -3.57 6.45 0.43
CA VAL A 81 -4.19 6.84 1.71
C VAL A 81 -5.58 6.21 1.84
N THR A 82 -6.35 6.23 0.75
CA THR A 82 -7.66 5.57 0.67
C THR A 82 -7.54 4.05 0.80
N GLY A 83 -6.57 3.44 0.12
CA GLY A 83 -6.30 1.99 0.23
C GLY A 83 -5.91 1.56 1.65
N LEU A 84 -5.28 2.44 2.43
CA LEU A 84 -4.97 2.22 3.85
C LEU A 84 -6.19 2.44 4.79
N GLY A 85 -7.36 2.77 4.24
CA GLY A 85 -8.61 2.99 4.97
C GLY A 85 -8.72 4.37 5.63
N TYR A 86 -7.94 5.36 5.18
CA TYR A 86 -8.04 6.72 5.67
C TYR A 86 -8.82 7.62 4.70
N ALA A 87 -9.49 8.63 5.24
CA ALA A 87 -10.17 9.63 4.42
C ALA A 87 -9.15 10.63 3.86
N VAL A 88 -9.17 10.83 2.55
CA VAL A 88 -8.42 11.91 1.90
C VAL A 88 -9.23 13.19 2.04
N LYS A 89 -8.65 14.23 2.66
CA LYS A 89 -9.22 15.57 2.58
C LYS A 89 -8.97 16.11 1.18
N ALA A 90 -10.02 16.53 0.47
CA ALA A 90 -9.86 17.22 -0.80
C ALA A 90 -8.91 18.41 -0.59
N SER A 91 -7.69 18.33 -1.13
CA SER A 91 -6.71 19.41 -0.99
C SER A 91 -7.25 20.67 -1.67
N GLU A 92 -7.23 21.79 -0.94
CA GLU A 92 -7.59 23.14 -1.42
C GLU A 92 -6.56 23.72 -2.42
N ASP A 93 -5.75 22.87 -3.07
CA ASP A 93 -4.70 23.27 -4.01
C ASP A 93 -5.23 23.58 -5.42
N ARG A 94 -6.55 23.51 -5.64
CA ARG A 94 -7.20 23.91 -6.92
C ARG A 94 -7.31 25.43 -7.13
N LYS A 95 -6.76 26.28 -6.25
CA LYS A 95 -7.00 27.75 -6.27
C LYS A 95 -5.75 28.62 -6.42
N ARG A 96 -4.68 28.14 -7.07
CA ARG A 96 -3.54 28.98 -7.48
C ARG A 96 -3.32 28.93 -8.99
N GLU A 97 -4.37 29.18 -9.75
CA GLU A 97 -4.27 29.81 -11.08
C GLU A 97 -5.30 30.95 -11.08
N VAL A 98 -4.86 32.12 -10.61
CA VAL A 98 -5.44 33.44 -10.94
C VAL A 98 -4.27 34.33 -11.29
#